data_AF-A0A2U3F090-F1
#
_entry.id   AF-A0A2U3F090-F1
#
_cell.length_a   1.000
_cell.length_b   1.000
_cell.length_c   1.000
_cell.angle_alpha   90.00
_cell.angle_beta   90.00
_cell.angle_gamma   90.00
#
_symmetry.space_group_name_H-M   'P 1'
#
loop_
_entity.id
_entity.type
_entity.pdbx_description
1 polymer ?
#
loop_
_entity_poly.entity_id
_entity_poly.type
_entity_poly.pdbx_seq_one_letter_code
_entity_poly.pdbx_strand_id
1 'polypeptide(L)'
;MESKLLEYYNRELAYLREMGAEFAERYPKVAGRLGMRGIEVADPYTERLMEGFAFLTSRVQMKMDAEFPRFSQRLLEMIAPNYLAPTPSMAIAEIEPDSSRGDLSKGFIVPRGTMMDSLALKKTGVTCSYTTAHEVNLLPLKIDKV
;
A
#
# COMPACT_ATOMS: atom_id res chain seq x y z
N MET A 1 -3.22 -17.33 -13.98
CA MET A 1 -3.77 -17.59 -12.64
C MET A 1 -3.07 -18.82 -12.00
N GLU A 2 -1.81 -19.16 -12.32
CA GLU A 2 -1.36 -20.56 -12.10
C GLU A 2 -0.03 -20.78 -11.35
N SER A 3 0.89 -19.81 -11.20
CA SER A 3 2.13 -20.06 -10.42
C SER A 3 1.92 -19.97 -8.91
N LYS A 4 1.23 -18.93 -8.43
CA LYS A 4 1.05 -18.70 -6.99
C LYS A 4 0.29 -19.85 -6.31
N LEU A 5 -0.86 -20.27 -6.85
CA LEU A 5 -1.63 -21.35 -6.24
C LEU A 5 -0.82 -22.66 -6.19
N LEU A 6 -0.01 -22.93 -7.21
CA LEU A 6 0.87 -24.11 -7.24
C LEU A 6 1.95 -24.04 -6.14
N GLU A 7 2.53 -22.86 -5.88
CA GLU A 7 3.46 -22.66 -4.76
C GLU A 7 2.79 -22.95 -3.41
N TYR A 8 1.59 -22.40 -3.17
CA TYR A 8 0.84 -22.67 -1.94
C TYR A 8 0.45 -24.14 -1.82
N TYR A 9 0.02 -24.76 -2.92
CA TYR A 9 -0.31 -26.18 -2.95
C TYR A 9 0.90 -27.04 -2.56
N ASN A 10 2.06 -26.81 -3.19
CA ASN A 10 3.28 -27.55 -2.89
C ASN A 10 3.75 -27.33 -1.44
N ARG A 11 3.59 -26.10 -0.92
CA ARG A 11 3.89 -25.78 0.48
C ARG A 11 2.98 -26.54 1.44
N GLU A 12 1.67 -26.53 1.21
CA GLU A 12 0.72 -27.26 2.06
C GLU A 12 0.90 -28.77 1.94
N LEU A 13 1.22 -29.29 0.75
CA LEU A 13 1.48 -30.71 0.54
C LEU A 13 2.75 -31.16 1.28
N ALA A 14 3.81 -30.37 1.23
CA ALA A 14 5.03 -30.62 1.99
C ALA A 14 4.75 -30.61 3.50
N TYR A 15 4.03 -29.59 3.98
CA TYR A 15 3.61 -29.49 5.38
C TYR A 15 2.79 -30.70 5.84
N LEU A 16 1.82 -31.14 5.03
CA LEU A 16 1.00 -32.32 5.35
C LEU A 16 1.82 -33.62 5.40
N ARG A 17 2.84 -33.75 4.54
CA ARG A 17 3.74 -34.91 4.55
C ARG A 17 4.63 -34.92 5.78
N GLU A 18 5.19 -33.77 6.17
CA GLU A 18 5.97 -33.63 7.41
C GLU A 18 5.13 -33.93 8.64
N MET A 19 3.94 -33.33 8.74
CA MET A 19 2.99 -33.60 9.82
C MET A 19 2.51 -35.06 9.84
N GLY A 20 2.34 -35.68 8.66
CA GLY A 20 2.02 -37.09 8.51
C GLY A 20 3.11 -38.00 9.04
N ALA A 21 4.38 -37.65 8.79
CA ALA A 21 5.53 -38.38 9.31
C ALA A 21 5.58 -38.32 10.85
N GLU A 22 5.42 -37.14 11.43
CA GLU A 22 5.34 -36.98 12.89
C GLU A 22 4.15 -37.76 13.48
N PHE A 23 3.00 -37.76 12.81
CA PHE A 23 1.84 -38.54 13.23
C PHE A 23 2.13 -40.04 13.21
N ALA A 24 2.86 -40.52 12.20
CA ALA A 24 3.22 -41.92 12.06
C ALA A 24 4.19 -42.39 13.15
N GLU A 25 5.14 -41.55 13.55
CA GLU A 25 6.04 -41.84 14.66
C GLU A 25 5.31 -41.92 15.99
N ARG A 26 4.36 -41.00 16.24
CA ARG A 26 3.58 -40.96 17.49
C ARG A 26 2.53 -42.07 17.56
N TYR A 27 1.93 -42.45 16.44
CA TYR A 27 0.81 -43.40 16.38
C TYR A 27 1.01 -44.52 15.35
N PRO A 28 2.02 -45.39 15.52
CA PRO A 28 2.43 -46.37 14.52
C PRO A 28 1.32 -47.38 14.16
N LYS A 29 0.47 -47.76 15.14
CA LYS A 29 -0.66 -48.68 14.88
C LYS A 29 -1.71 -48.08 13.96
N VAL A 30 -1.97 -46.77 14.07
CA VAL A 30 -2.99 -46.09 13.26
C VAL A 30 -2.40 -45.76 11.88
N ALA A 31 -1.19 -45.20 11.86
CA ALA A 31 -0.47 -44.88 10.63
C ALA A 31 -0.23 -46.13 9.75
N GLY A 32 0.10 -47.27 10.36
CA GLY A 32 0.22 -48.54 9.64
C GLY A 32 -1.06 -48.99 8.95
N ARG A 33 -2.25 -48.67 9.49
CA ARG A 33 -3.55 -48.95 8.83
C ARG A 33 -3.83 -48.00 7.67
N LEU A 34 -3.24 -46.82 7.69
CA LEU A 34 -3.36 -45.78 6.66
C LEU A 34 -2.25 -45.86 5.60
N GLY A 35 -1.37 -46.88 5.68
CA GLY A 35 -0.23 -47.02 4.77
C GLY A 35 0.83 -45.92 4.92
N MET A 36 0.84 -45.18 6.03
CA MET A 36 1.81 -44.11 6.29
C MET A 36 3.10 -44.69 6.87
N ARG A 37 4.24 -44.45 6.22
CA ARG A 37 5.58 -44.84 6.70
C ARG A 37 6.54 -43.66 6.54
N GLY A 38 6.76 -42.94 7.63
CA GLY A 38 7.54 -41.70 7.57
C GLY A 38 6.87 -40.70 6.62
N ILE A 39 7.63 -40.17 5.66
CA ILE A 39 7.16 -39.17 4.68
C ILE A 39 6.32 -39.79 3.56
N GLU A 40 6.48 -41.10 3.30
CA GLU A 40 5.80 -41.77 2.20
C GLU A 40 4.45 -42.37 2.65
N VAL A 41 3.43 -42.15 1.82
CA VAL A 41 2.10 -42.75 1.99
C VAL A 41 1.93 -43.80 0.90
N ALA A 42 1.97 -45.07 1.29
CA ALA A 42 1.91 -46.18 0.35
C ALA A 42 0.50 -46.45 -0.21
N ASP A 43 -0.54 -45.97 0.47
CA ASP A 43 -1.93 -46.08 0.01
C ASP A 43 -2.30 -44.92 -0.94
N PRO A 44 -2.60 -45.18 -2.22
CA PRO A 44 -2.95 -44.16 -3.19
C PRO A 44 -4.19 -43.35 -2.80
N TYR A 45 -5.16 -43.94 -2.10
CA TYR A 45 -6.38 -43.20 -1.71
C TYR A 45 -6.09 -42.19 -0.62
N THR A 46 -5.26 -42.57 0.36
CA THR A 46 -4.81 -41.68 1.42
C THR A 46 -3.93 -40.56 0.84
N GLU A 47 -3.04 -40.87 -0.10
CA GLU A 47 -2.23 -39.83 -0.78
C GLU A 47 -3.11 -38.84 -1.56
N ARG A 48 -4.07 -39.32 -2.36
CA ARG A 48 -4.99 -38.45 -3.11
C ARG A 48 -5.88 -37.61 -2.20
N LEU A 49 -6.26 -38.14 -1.04
CA LEU A 49 -6.99 -37.38 -0.02
C LEU A 49 -6.14 -36.24 0.54
N MET A 50 -4.85 -36.50 0.83
CA MET A 50 -3.92 -35.47 1.31
C MET A 50 -3.68 -34.40 0.24
N GLU A 51 -3.51 -34.77 -1.02
CA GLU A 51 -3.41 -33.82 -2.13
C GLU A 51 -4.69 -32.97 -2.26
N GLY A 52 -5.87 -33.60 -2.21
CA GLY A 52 -7.15 -32.88 -2.23
C GLY A 52 -7.29 -31.89 -1.07
N PHE A 53 -6.86 -32.29 0.13
CA PHE A 53 -6.85 -31.43 1.31
C PHE A 53 -5.85 -30.27 1.17
N ALA A 54 -4.65 -30.52 0.65
CA ALA A 54 -3.65 -29.49 0.33
C ALA A 54 -4.21 -28.48 -0.69
N PHE A 55 -4.94 -28.95 -1.70
CA PHE A 55 -5.55 -28.08 -2.70
C PHE A 55 -6.65 -27.17 -2.12
N LEU A 56 -7.46 -27.68 -1.19
CA LEU A 56 -8.48 -26.87 -0.53
C LEU A 56 -7.86 -25.84 0.43
N THR A 57 -6.91 -26.28 1.25
CA THR A 57 -6.26 -25.42 2.27
C THR A 57 -5.34 -24.38 1.67
N SER A 58 -4.61 -24.70 0.61
CA SER A 58 -3.75 -23.73 -0.11
C SER A 58 -4.52 -22.50 -0.59
N ARG A 59 -5.79 -22.67 -1.01
CA ARG A 59 -6.65 -21.53 -1.38
C ARG A 59 -7.03 -20.65 -0.18
N VAL A 60 -7.23 -21.26 0.99
CA VAL A 60 -7.50 -20.52 2.23
C VAL A 60 -6.27 -19.73 2.63
N GLN A 61 -5.08 -20.36 2.63
CA GLN A 61 -3.81 -19.72 2.95
C GLN A 61 -3.50 -18.56 2.01
N MET A 62 -3.63 -18.78 0.70
CA MET A 62 -3.45 -17.74 -0.30
C MET A 62 -4.40 -16.54 -0.07
N LYS A 63 -5.64 -16.80 0.34
CA LYS A 63 -6.61 -15.73 0.64
C LYS A 63 -6.27 -15.00 1.93
N MET A 64 -5.85 -15.71 2.98
CA MET A 64 -5.42 -15.09 4.24
C MET A 64 -4.21 -14.17 4.03
N ASP A 65 -3.20 -14.65 3.32
CA ASP A 65 -1.99 -13.87 3.02
C ASP A 65 -2.30 -12.64 2.15
N ALA A 66 -3.30 -12.72 1.27
CA ALA A 66 -3.76 -11.59 0.46
C ALA A 66 -4.49 -10.50 1.26
N GLU A 67 -5.13 -10.84 2.38
CA GLU A 67 -5.84 -9.87 3.23
C GLU A 67 -4.91 -9.17 4.25
N PHE A 68 -3.75 -9.77 4.57
CA PHE A 68 -2.84 -9.22 5.58
C PHE A 68 -2.30 -7.81 5.27
N PRO A 69 -1.91 -7.47 4.01
CA PRO A 69 -1.51 -6.10 3.66
C PRO A 69 -2.64 -5.08 3.86
N ARG A 70 -3.89 -5.47 3.60
CA ARG A 70 -5.04 -4.58 3.81
C ARG A 70 -5.25 -4.29 5.29
N PHE A 71 -5.12 -5.31 6.14
CA PHE A 71 -5.24 -5.14 7.57
C PHE A 71 -4.18 -4.16 8.12
N SER A 72 -2.91 -4.38 7.79
CA SER A 72 -1.82 -3.49 8.23
C SER A 72 -1.95 -2.06 7.70
N GLN A 73 -2.38 -1.89 6.45
CA GLN A 73 -2.66 -0.57 5.88
C GLN A 73 -3.78 0.16 6.64
N ARG A 74 -4.89 -0.53 6.96
CA ARG A 74 -5.99 0.05 7.74
C ARG A 74 -5.56 0.45 9.15
N LEU A 75 -4.69 -0.35 9.78
CA LEU A 75 -4.14 0.02 11.09
C LEU A 75 -3.28 1.28 11.00
N LEU A 76 -2.47 1.40 9.94
CA LEU A 76 -1.63 2.58 9.71
C LEU A 76 -2.46 3.84 9.42
N GLU A 77 -3.59 3.71 8.69
CA GLU A 77 -4.56 4.81 8.49
C GLU A 77 -5.09 5.35 9.82
N MET A 78 -5.27 4.49 10.83
CA MET A 78 -5.78 4.90 12.15
C MET A 78 -4.71 5.58 13.01
N ILE A 79 -3.46 5.11 12.96
CA ILE A 79 -2.38 5.60 13.83
C ILE A 79 -1.70 6.85 13.24
N ALA A 80 -1.46 6.86 11.92
CA ALA A 80 -0.68 7.89 11.25
C ALA A 80 -1.27 8.21 9.85
N PRO A 81 -2.47 8.81 9.78
CA PRO A 81 -3.15 9.05 8.51
C PRO A 81 -2.33 9.91 7.53
N ASN A 82 -1.53 10.85 8.05
CA ASN A 82 -0.73 11.77 7.24
C ASN A 82 0.40 11.09 6.45
N TYR A 83 0.81 9.87 6.82
CA TYR A 83 1.85 9.13 6.09
C TYR A 83 1.30 8.43 4.84
N LEU A 84 -0.01 8.20 4.79
CA LEU A 84 -0.71 7.62 3.65
C LEU A 84 -1.39 8.69 2.79
N ALA A 85 -1.43 9.94 3.27
CA ALA A 85 -2.00 11.05 2.53
C ALA A 85 -1.11 11.37 1.30
N PRO A 86 -1.69 11.47 0.10
CA PRO A 86 -0.93 11.89 -1.07
C PRO A 86 -0.42 13.33 -0.89
N THR A 87 0.81 13.58 -1.31
CA THR A 87 1.36 14.94 -1.30
C THR A 87 0.69 15.75 -2.42
N PRO A 88 0.06 16.90 -2.12
CA PRO A 88 -0.55 17.74 -3.14
C PRO A 88 0.53 18.35 -4.05
N SER A 89 0.12 18.82 -5.23
CA SER A 89 1.00 19.62 -6.07
C SER A 89 1.36 20.94 -5.38
N MET A 90 2.60 21.37 -5.52
CA MET A 90 3.12 22.61 -4.95
C MET A 90 3.89 23.37 -6.03
N ALA A 91 3.78 24.70 -6.00
CA ALA A 91 4.48 25.59 -6.92
C ALA A 91 4.98 26.82 -6.17
N ILE A 92 6.03 27.44 -6.71
CA ILE A 92 6.51 28.74 -6.25
C ILE A 92 5.90 29.78 -7.19
N ALA A 93 5.23 30.78 -6.60
CA ALA A 93 4.67 31.91 -7.34
C ALA A 93 5.36 33.19 -6.89
N GLU A 94 5.78 34.00 -7.85
CA GLU A 94 6.27 35.35 -7.62
C GLU A 94 5.09 36.32 -7.63
N ILE A 95 5.00 37.19 -6.63
CA ILE A 95 3.95 38.19 -6.50
C ILE A 95 4.61 39.56 -6.53
N GLU A 96 4.41 40.29 -7.62
CA GLU A 96 4.91 41.65 -7.76
C GLU A 96 3.84 42.66 -7.32
N PRO A 97 4.16 43.59 -6.41
CA PRO A 97 3.24 44.68 -6.08
C PRO A 97 3.14 45.65 -7.25
N ASP A 98 1.92 46.05 -7.62
CA ASP A 98 1.70 47.07 -8.65
C ASP A 98 2.05 48.46 -8.12
N SER A 99 3.21 48.98 -8.53
CA SER A 99 3.71 50.29 -8.13
C SER A 99 2.81 51.47 -8.56
N SER A 100 1.87 51.23 -9.48
CA SER A 100 0.93 52.26 -9.95
C SER A 100 -0.37 52.32 -9.15
N ARG A 101 -0.64 51.33 -8.29
CA ARG A 101 -1.91 51.20 -7.55
C ARG A 101 -1.69 51.05 -6.05
N GLY A 102 -1.89 52.16 -5.32
CA GLY A 102 -1.96 52.19 -3.86
C GLY A 102 -0.69 52.71 -3.17
N ASP A 103 -0.82 52.98 -1.87
CA ASP A 103 0.32 53.35 -1.01
C ASP A 103 1.00 52.09 -0.49
N LEU A 104 2.10 51.70 -1.14
CA LEU A 104 2.93 50.54 -0.79
C LEU A 104 4.03 50.87 0.24
N SER A 105 4.06 52.11 0.77
CA SER A 105 5.12 52.56 1.68
C SER A 105 5.23 51.72 2.96
N LYS A 106 4.12 51.10 3.41
CA LYS A 106 4.07 50.23 4.58
C LYS A 106 4.15 48.72 4.26
N GLY A 107 4.29 48.38 2.98
CA GLY A 107 4.16 47.01 2.49
C GLY A 107 2.70 46.55 2.38
N PHE A 108 2.46 45.54 1.55
CA PHE A 108 1.15 44.92 1.36
C PHE A 108 1.17 43.48 1.86
N ILE A 109 0.31 43.17 2.83
CA ILE A 109 0.22 41.82 3.40
C ILE A 109 -0.69 40.98 2.52
N VAL A 110 -0.16 39.90 1.97
CA VAL A 110 -0.92 38.81 1.35
C VAL A 110 -1.21 37.76 2.43
N PRO A 111 -2.46 37.59 2.86
CA PRO A 111 -2.80 36.59 3.87
C PRO A 111 -2.49 35.17 3.41
N ARG A 112 -2.22 34.29 4.37
CA ARG A 112 -2.21 32.84 4.15
C ARG A 112 -3.57 32.40 3.63
N GLY A 113 -3.60 31.49 2.64
CA GLY A 113 -4.82 30.99 2.05
C GLY A 113 -5.34 31.81 0.86
N THR A 114 -4.62 32.86 0.44
CA THR A 114 -4.96 33.63 -0.76
C THR A 114 -4.96 32.70 -1.99
N MET A 115 -6.08 32.66 -2.72
CA MET A 115 -6.26 31.74 -3.85
C MET A 115 -5.65 32.28 -5.14
N MET A 116 -5.00 31.40 -5.91
CA MET A 116 -4.41 31.70 -7.22
C MET A 116 -4.71 30.58 -8.20
N ASP A 117 -5.17 30.93 -9.40
CA ASP A 117 -5.48 29.95 -10.44
C ASP A 117 -4.32 29.82 -11.43
N SER A 118 -4.01 28.57 -11.81
CA SER A 118 -3.05 28.31 -12.89
C SER A 118 -3.63 28.68 -14.26
N LEU A 119 -3.06 29.74 -14.86
CA LEU A 119 -3.45 30.18 -16.21
C LEU A 119 -3.05 29.19 -17.31
N ALA A 120 -1.97 28.43 -17.11
CA ALA A 120 -1.48 27.46 -18.10
C ALA A 120 -2.47 26.30 -18.28
N LEU A 121 -2.98 25.75 -17.17
CA LEU A 121 -3.93 24.64 -17.17
C LEU A 121 -5.35 25.11 -17.57
N LYS A 122 -5.69 26.37 -17.31
CA LYS A 122 -6.96 26.94 -17.75
C LYS A 122 -7.10 26.94 -19.28
N LYS A 123 -6.00 27.09 -20.03
CA LYS A 123 -5.98 26.99 -21.50
C LYS A 123 -6.33 25.59 -22.00
N THR A 124 -6.04 24.56 -21.22
CA THR A 124 -6.40 23.16 -21.51
C THR A 124 -7.76 22.75 -20.95
N GLY A 125 -8.54 23.71 -20.40
CA GLY A 125 -9.86 23.47 -19.82
C GLY A 125 -9.86 22.93 -18.38
N VAL A 126 -8.70 22.90 -17.71
CA VAL A 126 -8.58 22.41 -16.33
C VAL A 126 -8.29 23.57 -15.38
N THR A 127 -9.18 23.79 -14.41
CA THR A 127 -8.93 24.77 -13.34
C THR A 127 -8.14 24.11 -12.23
N CYS A 128 -6.94 24.62 -11.96
CA CYS A 128 -6.13 24.20 -10.84
C CYS A 128 -5.87 25.43 -9.96
N SER A 129 -6.41 25.41 -8.75
CA SER A 129 -6.32 26.50 -7.79
C SER A 129 -5.34 26.13 -6.69
N TYR A 130 -4.41 27.04 -6.43
CA TYR A 130 -3.42 26.98 -5.37
C TYR A 130 -3.76 28.00 -4.29
N THR A 131 -3.22 27.81 -3.09
CA THR A 131 -3.34 28.79 -2.01
C THR A 131 -1.98 29.09 -1.41
N THR A 132 -1.79 30.33 -0.94
CA THR A 132 -0.55 30.72 -0.25
C THR A 132 -0.38 29.91 1.04
N ALA A 133 0.78 29.27 1.20
CA ALA A 133 1.06 28.43 2.38
C ALA A 133 1.28 29.27 3.66
N HIS A 134 1.71 30.52 3.50
CA HIS A 134 2.05 31.46 4.56
C HIS A 134 1.58 32.87 4.21
N GLU A 135 1.53 33.73 5.23
CA GLU A 135 1.40 35.17 5.04
C GLU A 135 2.71 35.74 4.48
N VAL A 136 2.60 36.66 3.51
CA VAL A 136 3.75 37.29 2.85
C VAL A 136 3.57 38.80 2.87
N ASN A 137 4.57 39.54 3.37
CA ASN A 137 4.60 41.00 3.28
C ASN A 137 5.34 41.42 2.00
N LEU A 138 4.61 41.96 1.04
CA LEU A 138 5.16 42.47 -0.21
C LEU A 138 5.70 43.88 -0.02
N LEU A 139 6.99 44.04 -0.27
CA LEU A 139 7.66 45.34 -0.28
C LEU A 139 7.93 45.76 -1.73
N PRO A 140 7.90 47.06 -2.05
CA PRO A 140 8.23 47.58 -3.37
C PRO A 140 9.75 47.59 -3.60
N LEU A 141 10.39 46.44 -3.40
CA LEU A 141 11.83 46.24 -3.53
C LEU A 141 12.08 45.14 -4.55
N LYS A 142 13.13 45.32 -5.36
CA LYS A 142 13.57 44.33 -6.35
C LYS A 142 15.04 44.02 -6.14
N ILE A 143 15.39 42.74 -6.27
CA ILE A 143 16.78 42.30 -6.26
C ILE A 143 17.37 42.57 -7.64
N ASP A 144 18.37 43.47 -7.72
CA ASP A 144 19.00 43.87 -9.00
C ASP A 144 20.13 42.91 -9.40
N LYS A 145 21.04 42.61 -8.47
CA LYS A 145 22.15 41.66 -8.64
C LYS A 145 22.41 40.91 -7.35
N VAL A 146 22.81 39.65 -7.50
CA VAL A 146 23.28 38.77 -6.41
C VAL A 146 24.78 38.68 -6.48
#